data_AF-A0A2C5YW53-F1
#
_entry.id   AF-A0A2C5YW53-F1
#
_cell.length_a   1.000
_cell.length_b   1.000
_cell.length_c   1.000
_cell.angle_alpha   90.00
_cell.angle_beta   90.00
_cell.angle_gamma   90.00
#
_symmetry.space_group_name_H-M   'P 1'
#
loop_
_entity.id
_entity.type
_entity.pdbx_description
1 polymer ?
#
loop_
_entity_poly.entity_id
_entity_poly.type
_entity_poly.pdbx_seq_one_letter_code
_entity_poly.pdbx_strand_id
1 'polypeptide(L)'
;MVESASQHQPSVLVCGPKSSGKSTFSRILTNRLLTTTHRQSGVAVLDLDPGQAEYGPPGTVSLVHVSQPNLGVPFTHPGVDDGAYKVVRCHSLASVNPASMTELHLECVVDLYDYYRHTLGRCPLVVNTPGWIFSLGLEFLLDVIVKVRPVDVVYMSEDGPAETVEALGGATKSLTLLPSQPSEARTRTAAQMREMQTMSYFHLVPTHGSTRLGWSSQALSSVRPVVVPYSGGRRGFRGILRYDYQLPVELTAEAIDGMVLAVVEVESLQAFRRHSLQASLGPSDGVGDGSDAALLFSPEGIPVIPNADDVGLDPRHSRTVGMVLVRGVDTANRCLQVLTPMPLGRLQRARERGSGIVLVHGKMEAPTWAYTEHLYEGTDEVKNGEGTDEEDSHDEGGTRGDESGVPWVEVFRGSQRRPVGSRVWRVRRDLGRGAGA
;
A
#
# COMPACT_ATOMS: atom_id res chain seq x y z
N MET A 1 16.74 19.35 -44.64
CA MET A 1 17.02 18.95 -43.24
C MET A 1 15.78 19.29 -42.45
N VAL A 2 14.96 18.29 -42.12
CA VAL A 2 13.76 18.49 -41.30
C VAL A 2 14.26 18.44 -39.86
N GLU A 3 14.22 19.58 -39.16
CA GLU A 3 14.40 19.62 -37.71
C GLU A 3 13.39 18.64 -37.10
N SER A 4 13.89 17.56 -36.50
CA SER A 4 13.04 16.71 -35.68
C SER A 4 12.61 17.54 -34.48
N ALA A 5 11.39 18.08 -34.54
CA ALA A 5 10.71 18.59 -33.37
C ALA A 5 10.78 17.48 -32.31
N SER A 6 11.40 17.77 -31.17
CA SER A 6 11.38 16.88 -30.01
C SER A 6 9.93 16.68 -29.60
N GLN A 7 9.27 15.64 -30.13
CA GLN A 7 7.91 15.25 -29.78
C GLN A 7 7.90 14.90 -28.30
N HIS A 8 7.54 15.88 -27.47
CA HIS A 8 7.22 15.62 -26.08
C HIS A 8 5.99 14.73 -26.09
N GLN A 9 6.09 13.54 -25.51
CA GLN A 9 4.96 12.65 -25.39
C GLN A 9 3.87 13.32 -24.53
N PRO A 10 2.58 13.05 -24.79
CA PRO A 10 1.50 13.62 -24.01
C PRO A 10 1.69 13.30 -22.52
N SER A 11 1.65 14.32 -21.66
CA SER A 11 1.65 14.16 -20.21
C SER A 11 0.44 14.87 -19.61
N VAL A 12 -0.44 14.11 -18.95
CA VAL A 12 -1.68 14.63 -18.37
C VAL A 12 -1.67 14.36 -16.88
N LEU A 13 -1.86 15.41 -16.09
CA LEU A 13 -2.06 15.30 -14.65
C LEU A 13 -3.55 15.40 -14.33
N VAL A 14 -4.09 14.45 -13.57
CA VAL A 14 -5.50 14.38 -13.20
C VAL A 14 -5.64 14.67 -11.71
N CYS A 15 -6.32 15.76 -11.38
CA CYS A 15 -6.55 16.22 -10.02
C CYS A 15 -8.03 16.58 -9.76
N GLY A 16 -8.36 16.93 -8.51
CA GLY A 16 -9.73 17.20 -8.08
C GLY A 16 -10.13 16.57 -6.75
N PRO A 17 -11.29 16.93 -6.19
CA PRO A 17 -11.72 16.51 -4.86
C PRO A 17 -11.83 14.99 -4.73
N LYS A 18 -11.84 14.49 -3.49
CA LYS A 18 -12.20 13.09 -3.21
C LYS A 18 -13.53 12.78 -3.90
N SER A 19 -13.67 11.56 -4.42
CA SER A 19 -14.92 11.09 -5.04
C SER A 19 -15.29 11.65 -6.41
N SER A 20 -14.46 12.50 -7.03
CA SER A 20 -14.81 13.14 -8.31
C SER A 20 -14.65 12.27 -9.56
N GLY A 21 -14.11 11.06 -9.43
CA GLY A 21 -13.90 10.14 -10.56
C GLY A 21 -12.48 10.15 -11.16
N LYS A 22 -11.49 10.78 -10.50
CA LYS A 22 -10.08 10.80 -10.94
C LYS A 22 -9.54 9.44 -11.38
N SER A 23 -9.58 8.43 -10.51
CA SER A 23 -9.06 7.09 -10.83
C SER A 23 -9.77 6.46 -12.03
N THR A 24 -11.08 6.67 -12.17
CA THR A 24 -11.87 6.22 -13.33
C THR A 24 -11.40 6.90 -14.60
N PHE A 25 -11.26 8.23 -14.58
CA PHE A 25 -10.78 9.01 -15.73
C PHE A 25 -9.35 8.60 -16.11
N SER A 26 -8.43 8.50 -15.14
CA SER A 26 -7.06 8.05 -15.34
C SER A 26 -6.99 6.67 -15.99
N ARG A 27 -7.83 5.71 -15.54
CA ARG A 27 -7.92 4.36 -16.14
C ARG A 27 -8.44 4.41 -17.58
N ILE A 28 -9.51 5.17 -17.83
CA ILE A 28 -10.08 5.34 -19.17
C ILE A 28 -9.04 5.98 -20.11
N LEU A 29 -8.39 7.05 -19.68
CA LEU A 29 -7.36 7.75 -20.46
C LEU A 29 -6.19 6.83 -20.76
N THR A 30 -5.69 6.09 -19.77
CA THR A 30 -4.62 5.09 -19.94
C THR A 30 -5.01 4.05 -20.99
N ASN A 31 -6.21 3.46 -20.88
CA ASN A 31 -6.71 2.46 -21.83
C ASN A 31 -6.89 3.04 -23.23
N ARG A 32 -7.37 4.28 -23.35
CA ARG A 32 -7.51 4.96 -24.64
C ARG A 32 -6.15 5.17 -25.28
N LEU A 33 -5.19 5.73 -24.55
CA LEU A 33 -3.82 5.92 -25.05
C LEU A 33 -3.19 4.60 -25.49
N LEU A 34 -3.33 3.53 -24.69
CA LEU A 34 -2.83 2.19 -25.04
C LEU A 34 -3.43 1.61 -26.32
N THR A 35 -4.71 1.91 -26.58
CA THR A 35 -5.44 1.33 -27.71
C THR A 35 -5.37 2.17 -28.99
N THR A 36 -5.06 3.46 -28.88
CA THR A 36 -4.97 4.38 -30.03
C THR A 36 -3.54 4.71 -30.46
N THR A 37 -2.55 4.66 -29.57
CA THR A 37 -1.14 4.89 -29.91
C THR A 37 -0.47 3.60 -30.38
N HIS A 38 0.72 3.69 -31.00
CA HIS A 38 1.49 2.51 -31.39
C HIS A 38 1.70 1.59 -30.18
N ARG A 39 0.97 0.46 -30.14
CA ARG A 39 0.92 -0.53 -29.04
C ARG A 39 2.27 -0.95 -28.45
N GLN A 40 3.37 -0.75 -29.17
CA GLN A 40 4.70 -1.21 -28.79
C GLN A 40 5.36 -0.39 -27.66
N SER A 41 4.95 0.85 -27.40
CA SER A 41 5.58 1.66 -26.32
C SER A 41 4.93 1.49 -24.95
N GLY A 42 3.64 1.12 -24.87
CA GLY A 42 2.87 1.17 -23.64
C GLY A 42 2.60 2.60 -23.14
N VAL A 43 2.07 2.73 -21.92
CA VAL A 43 1.75 4.00 -21.25
C VAL A 43 2.38 4.01 -19.86
N ALA A 44 3.00 5.13 -19.49
CA ALA A 44 3.49 5.34 -18.13
C ALA A 44 2.37 5.92 -17.27
N VAL A 45 2.21 5.39 -16.05
CA VAL A 45 1.32 5.94 -15.03
C VAL A 45 2.16 6.29 -13.80
N LEU A 46 2.09 7.55 -13.37
CA LEU A 46 2.53 7.96 -12.04
C LEU A 46 1.32 7.97 -11.13
N ASP A 47 1.26 7.02 -10.20
CA ASP A 47 0.20 6.94 -9.22
C ASP A 47 0.69 7.50 -7.88
N LEU A 48 0.16 8.67 -7.52
CA LEU A 48 0.58 9.46 -6.37
C LEU A 48 -0.47 9.43 -5.24
N ASP A 49 -1.50 8.59 -5.32
CA ASP A 49 -2.50 8.45 -4.25
C ASP A 49 -2.19 7.23 -3.36
N PRO A 50 -1.52 7.41 -2.21
CA PRO A 50 -1.23 6.30 -1.30
C PRO A 50 -2.49 5.72 -0.65
N GLY A 51 -3.61 6.47 -0.64
CA GLY A 51 -4.86 6.03 -0.02
C GLY A 51 -5.69 5.09 -0.89
N GLN A 52 -5.52 5.15 -2.22
CA GLN A 52 -6.26 4.36 -3.21
C GLN A 52 -5.36 4.04 -4.41
N ALA A 53 -4.21 3.42 -4.16
CA ALA A 53 -3.28 2.98 -5.20
C ALA A 53 -3.97 2.05 -6.22
N GLU A 54 -3.60 2.14 -7.49
CA GLU A 54 -4.20 1.40 -8.60
C GLU A 54 -3.46 0.08 -8.90
N TYR A 55 -2.12 0.10 -8.90
CA TYR A 55 -1.26 -1.01 -9.37
C TYR A 55 -0.31 -1.55 -8.29
N GLY A 56 -0.56 -1.20 -7.03
CA GLY A 56 0.27 -1.57 -5.89
C GLY A 56 -0.56 -1.64 -4.61
N PRO A 57 0.02 -2.13 -3.50
CA PRO A 57 -0.67 -2.14 -2.22
C PRO A 57 -0.90 -0.70 -1.70
N PRO A 58 -1.92 -0.48 -0.85
CA PRO A 58 -2.12 0.81 -0.19
C PRO A 58 -0.88 1.29 0.57
N GLY A 59 -0.75 2.60 0.71
CA GLY A 59 0.40 3.26 1.35
C GLY A 59 1.60 3.47 0.42
N THR A 60 1.46 3.18 -0.88
CA THR A 60 2.53 3.31 -1.86
C THR A 60 2.22 4.34 -2.95
N VAL A 61 3.28 4.94 -3.49
CA VAL A 61 3.26 5.72 -4.72
C VAL A 61 4.22 5.11 -5.71
N SER A 62 3.87 5.11 -6.99
CA SER A 62 4.61 4.30 -7.97
C SER A 62 4.62 4.86 -9.39
N LEU A 63 5.67 4.48 -10.12
CA LEU A 63 5.77 4.59 -11.56
C LEU A 63 5.50 3.22 -12.17
N VAL A 64 4.51 3.15 -13.05
CA VAL A 64 4.02 1.91 -13.64
C VAL A 64 4.12 2.00 -15.15
N HIS A 65 4.67 0.97 -15.78
CA HIS A 65 4.61 0.78 -17.23
C HIS A 65 3.45 -0.16 -17.54
N VAL A 66 2.38 0.37 -18.12
CA VAL A 66 1.18 -0.38 -18.50
C VAL A 66 1.31 -0.81 -19.96
N SER A 67 1.09 -2.08 -20.23
CA SER A 67 1.24 -2.69 -21.56
C SER A 67 -0.04 -3.33 -22.10
N GLN A 68 -1.02 -3.58 -21.23
CA GLN A 68 -2.34 -4.11 -21.60
C GLN A 68 -3.45 -3.25 -20.97
N PRO A 69 -4.65 -3.19 -21.58
CA PRO A 69 -5.77 -2.45 -21.01
C PRO A 69 -6.11 -2.92 -19.59
N ASN A 70 -6.20 -1.96 -18.67
CA ASN A 70 -6.63 -2.19 -17.30
C ASN A 70 -8.18 -2.19 -17.26
N LEU A 71 -8.75 -3.39 -17.17
CA LEU A 71 -10.20 -3.61 -17.08
C LEU A 71 -10.64 -4.09 -15.69
N GLY A 72 -9.72 -4.07 -14.71
CA GLY A 72 -9.94 -4.52 -13.35
C GLY A 72 -10.17 -3.38 -12.38
N VAL A 73 -10.60 -3.73 -11.18
CA VAL A 73 -10.58 -2.85 -10.00
C VAL A 73 -9.26 -3.02 -9.24
N PRO A 74 -8.81 -2.05 -8.43
CA PRO A 74 -7.47 -2.07 -7.80
C PRO A 74 -7.11 -3.37 -7.06
N PHE A 75 -8.08 -4.01 -6.40
CA PHE A 75 -7.84 -5.27 -5.69
C PHE A 75 -7.78 -6.51 -6.61
N THR A 76 -7.80 -6.36 -7.93
CA THR A 76 -7.63 -7.48 -8.89
C THR A 76 -6.23 -7.50 -9.52
N HIS A 77 -5.38 -6.54 -9.18
CA HIS A 77 -4.01 -6.43 -9.66
C HIS A 77 -3.13 -5.57 -8.72
N PRO A 78 -3.08 -5.85 -7.40
CA PRO A 78 -2.21 -5.09 -6.49
C PRO A 78 -0.74 -5.54 -6.54
N GLY A 79 -0.39 -6.45 -7.45
CA GLY A 79 0.95 -7.02 -7.56
C GLY A 79 1.94 -6.06 -8.23
N VAL A 80 3.23 -6.27 -7.98
CA VAL A 80 4.29 -5.39 -8.49
C VAL A 80 4.88 -5.85 -9.84
N ASP A 81 4.77 -7.13 -10.16
CA ASP A 81 5.23 -7.75 -11.41
C ASP A 81 4.08 -8.57 -12.02
N ASP A 82 3.34 -8.01 -12.98
CA ASP A 82 2.28 -8.72 -13.70
C ASP A 82 2.53 -8.68 -15.22
N GLY A 83 1.95 -9.62 -15.96
CA GLY A 83 2.08 -9.66 -17.42
C GLY A 83 1.41 -8.47 -18.14
N ALA A 84 0.46 -7.78 -17.51
CA ALA A 84 -0.23 -6.63 -18.07
C ALA A 84 0.48 -5.29 -17.80
N TYR A 85 1.25 -5.21 -16.71
CA TYR A 85 1.95 -3.99 -16.31
C TYR A 85 3.15 -4.31 -15.40
N LYS A 86 4.12 -3.40 -15.35
CA LYS A 86 5.28 -3.52 -14.48
C LYS A 86 5.39 -2.30 -13.60
N VAL A 87 5.46 -2.50 -12.27
CA VAL A 87 5.85 -1.43 -11.35
C VAL A 87 7.36 -1.22 -11.49
N VAL A 88 7.74 -0.11 -12.10
CA VAL A 88 9.13 0.20 -12.46
C VAL A 88 9.90 0.76 -11.27
N ARG A 89 9.25 1.61 -10.49
CA ARG A 89 9.77 2.16 -9.23
C ARG A 89 8.60 2.44 -8.29
N CYS A 90 8.82 2.23 -7.00
CA CYS A 90 7.78 2.32 -5.98
C CYS A 90 8.40 2.81 -4.68
N HIS A 91 7.65 3.65 -3.96
CA HIS A 91 8.00 4.14 -2.63
C HIS A 91 6.82 4.00 -1.70
N SER A 92 7.05 3.45 -0.51
CA SER A 92 6.09 3.40 0.57
C SER A 92 6.20 4.66 1.41
N LEU A 93 5.07 5.33 1.62
CA LEU A 93 4.93 6.37 2.63
C LEU A 93 4.60 5.78 4.01
N ALA A 94 4.41 4.45 4.08
CA ALA A 94 3.98 3.71 5.26
C ALA A 94 2.76 4.31 5.95
N SER A 95 1.91 4.99 5.17
CA SER A 95 0.69 5.68 5.61
C SER A 95 -0.24 5.83 4.42
N VAL A 96 -1.55 5.75 4.68
CA VAL A 96 -2.61 6.04 3.69
C VAL A 96 -3.06 7.50 3.74
N ASN A 97 -2.47 8.29 4.65
CA ASN A 97 -2.75 9.71 4.84
C ASN A 97 -1.47 10.52 4.57
N PRO A 98 -1.32 11.15 3.39
CA PRO A 98 -0.08 11.84 3.02
C PRO A 98 0.26 13.11 3.82
N ALA A 99 -0.54 13.52 4.82
CA ALA A 99 -0.52 14.88 5.38
C ALA A 99 0.65 15.06 6.31
N SER A 100 0.94 14.01 7.09
CA SER A 100 2.07 13.99 7.99
C SER A 100 3.41 13.83 7.26
N MET A 101 3.41 13.43 5.98
CA MET A 101 4.62 13.10 5.23
C MET A 101 4.65 13.78 3.85
N THR A 102 4.11 15.01 3.75
CA THR A 102 3.97 15.72 2.47
C THR A 102 5.33 15.98 1.80
N GLU A 103 6.36 16.27 2.59
CA GLU A 103 7.73 16.48 2.09
C GLU A 103 8.30 15.19 1.47
N LEU A 104 8.27 14.07 2.20
CA LEU A 104 8.67 12.76 1.68
C LEU A 104 7.88 12.39 0.43
N HIS A 105 6.57 12.66 0.43
CA HIS A 105 5.71 12.38 -0.71
C HIS A 105 6.18 13.17 -1.95
N LEU A 106 6.48 14.46 -1.82
CA LEU A 106 6.99 15.27 -2.93
C LEU A 106 8.35 14.78 -3.43
N GLU A 107 9.25 14.36 -2.54
CA GLU A 107 10.55 13.79 -2.93
C GLU A 107 10.39 12.47 -3.68
N CYS A 108 9.45 11.62 -3.25
CA CYS A 108 9.10 10.41 -3.99
C CYS A 108 8.57 10.76 -5.39
N VAL A 109 7.73 11.80 -5.52
CA VAL A 109 7.25 12.26 -6.84
C VAL A 109 8.40 12.66 -7.75
N VAL A 110 9.35 13.46 -7.23
CA VAL A 110 10.51 13.92 -8.01
C VAL A 110 11.34 12.74 -8.49
N ASP A 111 11.68 11.81 -7.60
CA ASP A 111 12.45 10.62 -7.96
C ASP A 111 11.70 9.72 -8.96
N LEU A 112 10.39 9.49 -8.77
CA LEU A 112 9.58 8.71 -9.72
C LEU A 112 9.51 9.39 -11.10
N TYR A 113 9.39 10.71 -11.14
CA TYR A 113 9.37 11.46 -12.39
C TYR A 113 10.73 11.44 -13.10
N ASP A 114 11.83 11.61 -12.36
CA ASP A 114 13.18 11.48 -12.93
C ASP A 114 13.40 10.08 -13.49
N TYR A 115 12.96 9.03 -12.77
CA TYR A 115 13.01 7.66 -13.26
C TYR A 115 12.17 7.47 -14.54
N TYR A 116 10.99 8.07 -14.62
CA TYR A 116 10.17 8.09 -15.83
C TYR A 116 10.94 8.72 -16.99
N ARG A 117 11.55 9.89 -16.80
CA ARG A 117 12.30 10.57 -17.87
C ARG A 117 13.45 9.73 -18.40
N HIS A 118 14.13 8.99 -17.52
CA HIS A 118 15.26 8.14 -17.90
C HIS A 118 14.86 6.80 -18.52
N THR A 119 13.73 6.21 -18.12
CA THR A 119 13.38 4.82 -18.50
C THR A 119 12.17 4.70 -19.42
N LEU A 120 11.19 5.60 -19.27
CA LEU A 120 9.90 5.55 -19.94
C LEU A 120 9.55 6.85 -20.68
N GLY A 121 10.48 7.80 -20.84
CA GLY A 121 10.21 9.13 -21.41
C GLY A 121 9.69 9.14 -22.86
N ARG A 122 9.64 7.98 -23.53
CA ARG A 122 8.99 7.78 -24.84
C ARG A 122 7.54 7.31 -24.75
N CYS A 123 7.04 7.00 -23.56
CA CYS A 123 5.65 6.65 -23.33
C CYS A 123 4.84 7.92 -23.03
N PRO A 124 3.55 7.99 -23.41
CA PRO A 124 2.63 8.95 -22.81
C PRO A 124 2.59 8.76 -21.29
N LEU A 125 2.37 9.86 -20.55
CA LEU A 125 2.32 9.87 -19.09
C LEU A 125 0.94 10.29 -18.59
N VAL A 126 0.37 9.48 -17.70
CA VAL A 126 -0.82 9.84 -16.91
C VAL A 126 -0.41 9.95 -15.45
N VAL A 127 -0.67 11.08 -14.82
CA VAL A 127 -0.37 11.32 -13.40
C VAL A 127 -1.67 11.36 -12.60
N ASN A 128 -1.87 10.41 -11.71
CA ASN A 128 -3.01 10.36 -10.79
C ASN A 128 -2.60 10.96 -9.44
N THR A 129 -3.37 11.93 -8.92
CA THR A 129 -3.06 12.62 -7.67
C THR A 129 -4.06 12.28 -6.55
N PRO A 130 -3.69 12.46 -5.26
CA PRO A 130 -4.63 12.32 -4.16
C PRO A 130 -5.74 13.37 -4.24
N GLY A 131 -6.87 13.10 -3.59
CA GLY A 131 -8.05 13.98 -3.63
C GLY A 131 -7.99 15.24 -2.76
N TRP A 132 -6.80 15.82 -2.58
CA TRP A 132 -6.60 16.96 -1.67
C TRP A 132 -6.50 18.25 -2.46
N ILE A 133 -7.44 19.15 -2.22
CA ILE A 133 -7.61 20.37 -3.03
C ILE A 133 -7.55 21.65 -2.20
N PHE A 134 -7.23 21.54 -0.90
CA PHE A 134 -7.18 22.65 0.05
C PHE A 134 -5.89 22.64 0.86
N SER A 135 -5.45 23.82 1.30
CA SER A 135 -4.33 24.04 2.23
C SER A 135 -3.06 23.28 1.79
N LEU A 136 -2.40 22.52 2.70
CA LEU A 136 -1.23 21.69 2.40
C LEU A 136 -1.41 20.76 1.19
N GLY A 137 -2.64 20.29 0.95
CA GLY A 137 -2.94 19.47 -0.22
C GLY A 137 -2.88 20.22 -1.55
N LEU A 138 -3.32 21.49 -1.55
CA LEU A 138 -3.20 22.37 -2.70
C LEU A 138 -1.73 22.74 -2.92
N GLU A 139 -1.00 23.10 -1.87
CA GLU A 139 0.45 23.40 -1.94
C GLU A 139 1.22 22.22 -2.56
N PHE A 140 1.01 21.00 -2.05
CA PHE A 140 1.57 19.79 -2.63
C PHE A 140 1.24 19.63 -4.11
N LEU A 141 -0.03 19.83 -4.51
CA LEU A 141 -0.46 19.68 -5.89
C LEU A 141 0.22 20.70 -6.81
N LEU A 142 0.37 21.95 -6.37
CA LEU A 142 1.08 22.99 -7.10
C LEU A 142 2.57 22.64 -7.26
N ASP A 143 3.22 22.14 -6.21
CA ASP A 143 4.60 21.68 -6.28
C ASP A 143 4.76 20.53 -7.28
N VAL A 144 3.85 19.54 -7.27
CA VAL A 144 3.85 18.46 -8.27
C VAL A 144 3.72 19.02 -9.68
N ILE A 145 2.81 19.96 -9.93
CA ILE A 145 2.62 20.59 -11.26
C ILE A 145 3.91 21.31 -11.70
N VAL A 146 4.53 22.09 -10.80
CA VAL A 146 5.76 22.84 -11.09
C VAL A 146 6.95 21.92 -11.41
N LYS A 147 7.06 20.79 -10.70
CA LYS A 147 8.15 19.81 -10.86
C LYS A 147 7.96 18.91 -12.08
N VAL A 148 6.75 18.38 -12.27
CA VAL A 148 6.41 17.45 -13.36
C VAL A 148 6.22 18.19 -14.69
N ARG A 149 5.67 19.42 -14.66
CA ARG A 149 5.31 20.23 -15.83
C ARG A 149 4.48 19.45 -16.85
N PRO A 150 3.30 18.94 -16.47
CA PRO A 150 2.42 18.24 -17.40
C PRO A 150 2.00 19.16 -18.56
N VAL A 151 1.73 18.57 -19.72
CA VAL A 151 1.21 19.29 -20.89
C VAL A 151 -0.20 19.83 -20.61
N ASP A 152 -1.02 19.04 -19.93
CA ASP A 152 -2.36 19.43 -19.50
C ASP A 152 -2.64 19.01 -18.06
N VAL A 153 -3.33 19.87 -17.33
CA VAL A 153 -3.88 19.56 -16.01
C VAL A 153 -5.38 19.44 -16.15
N VAL A 154 -5.91 18.26 -15.85
CA VAL A 154 -7.34 17.99 -15.85
C VAL A 154 -7.85 18.05 -14.42
N TYR A 155 -8.68 19.04 -14.13
CA TYR A 155 -9.34 19.18 -12.83
C TYR A 155 -10.77 18.63 -12.93
N MET A 156 -11.02 17.54 -12.22
CA MET A 156 -12.29 16.79 -12.22
C MET A 156 -13.35 17.47 -11.33
N SER A 157 -13.68 18.74 -11.60
CA SER A 157 -14.83 19.44 -11.02
C SER A 157 -15.03 20.78 -11.73
N GLU A 158 -16.24 21.04 -12.25
CA GLU A 158 -16.60 22.37 -12.80
C GLU A 158 -16.95 23.36 -11.67
N ASP A 159 -17.60 22.87 -10.61
CA ASP A 159 -18.01 23.66 -9.44
C ASP A 159 -16.96 23.67 -8.32
N GLY A 160 -15.68 23.59 -8.69
CA GLY A 160 -14.58 23.64 -7.71
C GLY A 160 -14.49 24.99 -7.00
N PRO A 161 -13.86 25.06 -5.81
CA PRO A 161 -13.56 26.34 -5.17
C PRO A 161 -12.74 27.24 -6.10
N ALA A 162 -13.15 28.52 -6.24
CA ALA A 162 -12.49 29.47 -7.15
C ALA A 162 -10.99 29.61 -6.84
N GLU A 163 -10.61 29.70 -5.57
CA GLU A 163 -9.22 29.77 -5.12
C GLU A 163 -8.38 28.59 -5.63
N THR A 164 -8.91 27.37 -5.55
CA THR A 164 -8.24 26.16 -6.07
C THR A 164 -8.05 26.27 -7.59
N VAL A 165 -9.10 26.65 -8.32
CA VAL A 165 -9.05 26.72 -9.80
C VAL A 165 -8.08 27.80 -10.27
N GLU A 166 -8.09 28.97 -9.62
CA GLU A 166 -7.18 30.08 -9.90
C GLU A 166 -5.72 29.69 -9.62
N ALA A 167 -5.45 29.08 -8.47
CA ALA A 167 -4.11 28.62 -8.11
C ALA A 167 -3.58 27.58 -9.12
N LEU A 168 -4.42 26.61 -9.52
CA LEU A 168 -4.06 25.63 -10.54
C LEU A 168 -3.78 26.32 -11.88
N GLY A 169 -4.65 27.23 -12.32
CA GLY A 169 -4.48 27.99 -13.55
C GLY A 169 -3.21 28.84 -13.58
N GLY A 170 -2.75 29.32 -12.43
CA GLY A 170 -1.46 30.02 -12.30
C GLY A 170 -0.23 29.11 -12.38
N ALA A 171 -0.35 27.83 -12.02
CA ALA A 171 0.77 26.88 -11.98
C ALA A 171 0.97 26.07 -13.27
N THR A 172 -0.02 26.02 -14.17
CA THR A 172 0.05 25.28 -15.45
C THR A 172 -0.23 26.20 -16.65
N LYS A 173 0.23 25.77 -17.83
CA LYS A 173 -0.08 26.44 -19.10
C LYS A 173 -1.46 26.09 -19.64
N SER A 174 -1.96 24.91 -19.30
CA SER A 174 -3.25 24.37 -19.75
C SER A 174 -3.96 23.74 -18.57
N LEU A 175 -5.18 24.20 -18.33
CA LEU A 175 -6.09 23.69 -17.31
C LEU A 175 -7.44 23.38 -17.98
N THR A 176 -7.83 22.11 -17.94
CA THR A 176 -9.11 21.63 -18.43
C THR A 176 -10.00 21.25 -17.24
N LEU A 177 -11.17 21.87 -17.12
CA LEU A 177 -12.18 21.48 -16.13
C LEU A 177 -13.10 20.44 -16.76
N LEU A 178 -13.39 19.37 -16.02
CA LEU A 178 -14.36 18.35 -16.41
C LEU A 178 -15.44 18.15 -15.35
N PRO A 179 -16.67 17.80 -15.73
CA PRO A 179 -17.73 17.52 -14.78
C PRO A 179 -17.34 16.35 -13.88
N SER A 180 -17.68 16.47 -12.59
CA SER A 180 -17.54 15.38 -11.64
C SER A 180 -18.83 14.55 -11.61
N GLN A 181 -18.69 13.22 -11.47
CA GLN A 181 -19.84 12.32 -11.27
C GLN A 181 -19.71 11.65 -9.89
N PRO A 182 -19.99 12.38 -8.80
CA PRO A 182 -19.98 11.78 -7.47
C PRO A 182 -21.09 10.73 -7.39
N SER A 183 -20.73 9.46 -7.22
CA SER A 183 -21.72 8.41 -7.01
C SER A 183 -22.26 8.48 -5.57
N GLU A 184 -23.56 8.71 -5.43
CA GLU A 184 -24.28 8.65 -4.15
C GLU A 184 -24.41 7.21 -3.62
N ALA A 185 -24.38 6.21 -4.51
CA ALA A 185 -24.52 4.80 -4.17
C ALA A 185 -23.15 4.11 -4.05
N ARG A 186 -22.45 4.35 -2.93
CA ARG A 186 -21.21 3.63 -2.61
C ARG A 186 -21.53 2.33 -1.89
N THR A 187 -21.29 1.20 -2.54
CA THR A 187 -21.38 -0.11 -1.89
C THR A 187 -20.22 -0.38 -0.93
N ARG A 188 -19.09 0.34 -1.06
CA ARG A 188 -17.89 0.17 -0.25
C ARG A 188 -17.21 1.49 0.11
N THR A 189 -16.67 1.57 1.32
CA THR A 189 -15.87 2.70 1.79
C THR A 189 -14.43 2.60 1.28
N ALA A 190 -13.67 3.70 1.37
CA ALA A 190 -12.25 3.68 1.02
C ALA A 190 -11.43 2.71 1.89
N ALA A 191 -11.77 2.58 3.17
CA ALA A 191 -11.12 1.63 4.07
C ALA A 191 -11.37 0.17 3.65
N GLN A 192 -12.61 -0.19 3.34
CA GLN A 192 -12.95 -1.53 2.84
C GLN A 192 -12.24 -1.86 1.53
N MET A 193 -12.08 -0.88 0.63
CA MET A 193 -11.32 -1.07 -0.61
C MET A 193 -9.83 -1.35 -0.33
N ARG A 194 -9.22 -0.64 0.62
CA ARG A 194 -7.83 -0.90 1.04
C ARG A 194 -7.66 -2.25 1.70
N GLU A 195 -8.59 -2.66 2.56
CA GLU A 195 -8.59 -3.99 3.17
C GLU A 195 -8.62 -5.08 2.10
N MET A 196 -9.58 -5.03 1.16
CA MET A 196 -9.67 -5.99 0.06
C MET A 196 -8.41 -6.00 -0.82
N GLN A 197 -7.82 -4.84 -1.07
CA GLN A 197 -6.60 -4.74 -1.87
C GLN A 197 -5.39 -5.32 -1.15
N THR A 198 -5.26 -5.08 0.16
CA THR A 198 -4.18 -5.63 0.99
C THR A 198 -4.34 -7.14 1.14
N MET A 199 -5.56 -7.63 1.36
CA MET A 199 -5.90 -9.05 1.37
C MET A 199 -5.53 -9.70 0.03
N SER A 200 -6.00 -9.14 -1.09
CA SER A 200 -5.65 -9.63 -2.42
C SER A 200 -4.14 -9.68 -2.63
N TYR A 201 -3.40 -8.65 -2.20
CA TYR A 201 -1.94 -8.60 -2.34
C TYR A 201 -1.26 -9.79 -1.65
N PHE A 202 -1.58 -10.06 -0.39
CA PHE A 202 -0.93 -11.14 0.36
C PHE A 202 -1.28 -12.55 -0.13
N HIS A 203 -2.37 -12.69 -0.89
CA HIS A 203 -2.78 -13.95 -1.53
C HIS A 203 -2.26 -14.14 -2.95
N LEU A 204 -1.50 -13.17 -3.50
CA LEU A 204 -0.92 -13.30 -4.83
C LEU A 204 0.08 -14.46 -4.90
N VAL A 205 -0.06 -15.30 -5.93
CA VAL A 205 0.87 -16.39 -6.25
C VAL A 205 1.25 -16.39 -7.73
N PRO A 206 2.47 -16.81 -8.09
CA PRO A 206 2.81 -17.05 -9.50
C PRO A 206 1.91 -18.13 -10.10
N THR A 207 1.40 -17.89 -11.31
CA THR A 207 0.61 -18.89 -12.04
C THR A 207 1.51 -19.65 -13.02
N HIS A 208 1.56 -20.98 -12.92
CA HIS A 208 2.35 -21.79 -13.85
C HIS A 208 1.92 -21.57 -15.31
N GLY A 209 2.89 -21.28 -16.18
CA GLY A 209 2.63 -21.08 -17.61
C GLY A 209 1.98 -19.74 -17.98
N SER A 210 1.78 -18.83 -17.02
CA SER A 210 1.22 -17.50 -17.25
C SER A 210 2.17 -16.40 -16.74
N THR A 211 2.19 -15.27 -17.43
CA THR A 211 2.86 -14.06 -16.94
C THR A 211 1.99 -13.27 -15.96
N ARG A 212 0.71 -13.65 -15.83
CA ARG A 212 -0.25 -13.04 -14.89
C ARG A 212 -0.14 -13.70 -13.53
N LEU A 213 -0.34 -12.91 -12.48
CA LEU A 213 -0.44 -13.44 -11.12
C LEU A 213 -1.82 -14.07 -10.89
N GLY A 214 -1.86 -15.10 -10.05
CA GLY A 214 -3.07 -15.74 -9.57
C GLY A 214 -3.24 -15.51 -8.06
N TRP A 215 -4.24 -16.17 -7.47
CA TRP A 215 -4.50 -16.10 -6.04
C TRP A 215 -4.53 -17.49 -5.40
N SER A 216 -4.00 -17.60 -4.20
CA SER A 216 -4.25 -18.72 -3.31
C SER A 216 -5.56 -18.49 -2.56
N SER A 217 -6.34 -19.55 -2.34
CA SER A 217 -7.52 -19.52 -1.47
C SER A 217 -7.22 -19.94 -0.03
N GLN A 218 -5.99 -20.39 0.25
CA GLN A 218 -5.61 -20.88 1.57
C GLN A 218 -5.50 -19.73 2.58
N ALA A 219 -6.06 -19.91 3.78
CA ALA A 219 -5.90 -18.92 4.83
C ALA A 219 -4.42 -18.63 5.10
N LEU A 220 -4.09 -17.36 5.35
CA LEU A 220 -2.71 -16.95 5.55
C LEU A 220 -2.05 -17.66 6.72
N SER A 221 -2.78 -18.15 7.73
CA SER A 221 -2.22 -18.93 8.85
C SER A 221 -1.63 -20.29 8.42
N SER A 222 -2.17 -20.90 7.37
CA SER A 222 -1.73 -22.21 6.85
C SER A 222 -0.47 -22.13 5.97
N VAL A 223 -0.19 -20.94 5.42
CA VAL A 223 1.00 -20.68 4.59
C VAL A 223 2.26 -20.85 5.44
N ARG A 224 3.34 -21.38 4.87
CA ARG A 224 4.63 -21.44 5.60
C ARG A 224 5.29 -20.06 5.60
N PRO A 225 5.65 -19.49 6.77
CA PRO A 225 6.31 -18.20 6.82
C PRO A 225 7.77 -18.28 6.38
N VAL A 226 8.28 -17.17 5.87
CA VAL A 226 9.72 -16.95 5.69
C VAL A 226 10.32 -16.60 7.04
N VAL A 227 11.33 -17.34 7.46
CA VAL A 227 12.03 -17.09 8.74
C VAL A 227 13.23 -16.18 8.49
N VAL A 228 13.23 -15.02 9.13
CA VAL A 228 14.20 -13.95 8.90
C VAL A 228 14.96 -13.66 10.20
N PRO A 229 16.23 -14.10 10.33
CA PRO A 229 17.04 -13.81 11.51
C PRO A 229 17.23 -12.30 11.68
N TYR A 230 17.05 -11.77 12.88
CA TYR A 230 17.27 -10.34 13.16
C TYR A 230 18.49 -10.09 14.07
N SER A 231 19.21 -11.15 14.47
CA SER A 231 20.45 -11.06 15.24
C SER A 231 21.61 -11.84 14.59
N GLY A 232 22.84 -11.60 15.07
CA GLY A 232 24.06 -12.30 14.62
C GLY A 232 24.64 -11.82 13.28
N GLY A 233 25.64 -12.52 12.75
CA GLY A 233 26.32 -12.14 11.51
C GLY A 233 25.50 -12.39 10.22
N ARG A 234 24.33 -13.04 10.32
CA ARG A 234 23.46 -13.40 9.19
C ARG A 234 22.09 -12.71 9.23
N ARG A 235 22.02 -11.50 9.80
CA ARG A 235 20.78 -10.71 9.84
C ARG A 235 20.13 -10.60 8.45
N GLY A 236 18.82 -10.79 8.42
CA GLY A 236 17.97 -10.71 7.24
C GLY A 236 17.65 -9.28 6.79
N PHE A 237 17.76 -8.31 7.69
CA PHE A 237 17.57 -6.89 7.45
C PHE A 237 18.48 -6.08 8.38
N ARG A 238 18.71 -4.81 8.03
CA ARG A 238 19.58 -3.89 8.77
C ARG A 238 18.94 -3.43 10.08
N GLY A 239 17.68 -3.03 10.00
CA GLY A 239 16.88 -2.61 11.15
C GLY A 239 15.47 -2.21 10.74
N ILE A 240 14.64 -1.95 11.74
CA ILE A 240 13.30 -1.41 11.57
C ILE A 240 13.39 0.12 11.64
N LEU A 241 12.88 0.81 10.64
CA LEU A 241 12.77 2.26 10.58
C LEU A 241 11.31 2.66 10.73
N ARG A 242 11.06 3.68 11.55
CA ARG A 242 9.70 4.13 11.90
C ARG A 242 9.40 5.49 11.26
N TYR A 243 8.25 5.60 10.62
CA TYR A 243 7.70 6.86 10.08
C TYR A 243 6.49 7.31 10.90
N ASP A 244 6.16 8.60 10.84
CA ASP A 244 5.00 9.29 11.43
C ASP A 244 5.01 9.39 12.96
N TYR A 245 5.54 8.38 13.66
CA TYR A 245 5.65 8.39 15.12
C TYR A 245 6.79 7.50 15.62
N GLN A 246 7.45 7.98 16.66
CA GLN A 246 8.50 7.23 17.36
C GLN A 246 7.89 6.47 18.55
N LEU A 247 8.42 5.29 18.83
CA LEU A 247 8.01 4.44 19.97
C LEU A 247 9.23 4.18 20.86
N PRO A 248 9.02 4.02 22.18
CA PRO A 248 10.03 3.44 23.05
C PRO A 248 10.51 2.10 22.47
N VAL A 249 11.82 1.86 22.52
CA VAL A 249 12.44 0.69 21.87
C VAL A 249 11.94 -0.62 22.48
N GLU A 250 11.47 -0.57 23.73
CA GLU A 250 10.90 -1.68 24.50
C GLU A 250 9.59 -2.18 23.92
N LEU A 251 8.85 -1.36 23.17
CA LEU A 251 7.57 -1.75 22.56
C LEU A 251 7.71 -2.22 21.10
N THR A 252 8.94 -2.39 20.62
CA THR A 252 9.20 -2.68 19.20
C THR A 252 8.59 -4.02 18.78
N ALA A 253 8.75 -5.06 19.61
CA ALA A 253 8.26 -6.40 19.30
C ALA A 253 6.73 -6.41 19.22
N GLU A 254 6.04 -5.87 20.21
CA GLU A 254 4.58 -5.79 20.23
C GLU A 254 4.03 -4.90 19.14
N ALA A 255 4.73 -3.81 18.79
CA ALA A 255 4.26 -2.87 17.79
C ALA A 255 4.29 -3.45 16.37
N ILE A 256 5.22 -4.35 16.06
CA ILE A 256 5.35 -4.94 14.72
C ILE A 256 4.60 -6.26 14.59
N ASP A 257 4.31 -6.95 15.70
CA ASP A 257 3.65 -8.24 15.67
C ASP A 257 2.23 -8.11 15.12
N GLY A 258 1.88 -8.95 14.14
CA GLY A 258 0.62 -8.88 13.39
C GLY A 258 0.55 -7.75 12.34
N MET A 259 1.54 -6.86 12.22
CA MET A 259 1.45 -5.67 11.36
C MET A 259 2.05 -5.87 9.96
N VAL A 260 1.58 -5.03 9.02
CA VAL A 260 2.16 -4.92 7.67
C VAL A 260 3.27 -3.89 7.66
N LEU A 261 4.46 -4.29 7.20
CA LEU A 261 5.63 -3.44 7.06
C LEU A 261 6.06 -3.38 5.59
N ALA A 262 6.61 -2.24 5.19
CA ALA A 262 7.19 -2.08 3.86
C ALA A 262 8.64 -2.59 3.84
N VAL A 263 8.99 -3.34 2.79
CA VAL A 263 10.36 -3.78 2.55
C VAL A 263 11.03 -2.79 1.62
N VAL A 264 12.05 -2.09 2.13
CA VAL A 264 12.79 -1.07 1.40
C VAL A 264 14.20 -1.57 1.10
N GLU A 265 14.55 -1.60 -0.17
CA GLU A 265 15.93 -1.76 -0.62
C GLU A 265 16.63 -0.41 -0.51
N VAL A 266 17.73 -0.37 0.24
CA VAL A 266 18.62 0.78 0.37
C VAL A 266 19.81 0.56 -0.55
N GLU A 267 19.81 1.27 -1.67
CA GLU A 267 20.81 1.16 -2.75
C GLU A 267 22.13 1.84 -2.36
N SER A 268 22.08 2.82 -1.45
CA SER A 268 23.26 3.53 -0.92
C SER A 268 23.01 4.02 0.51
N LEU A 269 24.07 4.09 1.34
CA LEU A 269 23.99 4.65 2.69
C LEU A 269 23.54 6.12 2.71
N GLN A 270 23.63 6.82 1.58
CA GLN A 270 23.08 8.18 1.42
C GLN A 270 21.55 8.24 1.56
N ALA A 271 20.86 7.08 1.53
CA ALA A 271 19.43 7.01 1.85
C ALA A 271 19.11 7.43 3.29
N PHE A 272 20.06 7.23 4.22
CA PHE A 272 19.96 7.69 5.60
C PHE A 272 20.43 9.13 5.66
N ARG A 273 19.53 10.07 5.99
CA ARG A 273 19.87 11.50 6.01
C ARG A 273 20.81 11.82 7.18
N ARG A 274 21.73 12.76 6.96
CA ARG A 274 22.89 13.04 7.85
C ARG A 274 22.53 13.33 9.33
N HIS A 275 21.35 13.88 9.62
CA HIS A 275 20.94 14.16 11.00
C HIS A 275 20.64 12.89 11.82
N SER A 276 20.18 11.81 11.18
CA SER A 276 19.96 10.51 11.82
C SER A 276 21.25 9.82 12.25
N LEU A 277 22.39 10.18 11.63
CA LEU A 277 23.71 9.59 11.90
C LEU A 277 24.52 10.36 12.95
N GLN A 278 24.28 11.67 13.08
CA GLN A 278 25.06 12.54 13.98
C GLN A 278 24.48 12.66 15.40
N ALA A 279 23.17 12.46 15.59
CA ALA A 279 22.55 12.50 16.92
C ALA A 279 23.01 11.37 17.87
N SER A 280 23.79 10.41 17.37
CA SER A 280 24.30 9.25 18.12
C SER A 280 25.79 9.30 18.45
N LEU A 281 26.52 10.30 17.95
CA LEU A 281 27.96 10.42 18.16
C LEU A 281 28.24 11.60 19.08
N GLY A 282 28.52 11.31 20.35
CA GLY A 282 29.32 12.20 21.18
C GLY A 282 30.70 12.42 20.54
N PRO A 283 31.43 13.48 20.91
CA PRO A 283 32.72 13.78 20.31
C PRO A 283 33.75 12.75 20.78
N SER A 284 34.02 11.73 19.98
CA SER A 284 35.18 10.86 20.19
C SER A 284 35.82 10.46 18.87
N ASP A 285 37.10 10.78 18.78
CA ASP A 285 38.05 10.42 17.75
C ASP A 285 38.06 8.90 17.46
N GLY A 286 38.06 8.55 16.17
CA GLY A 286 38.29 7.19 15.74
C GLY A 286 37.71 6.92 14.36
N VAL A 287 38.59 6.85 13.36
CA VAL A 287 38.28 6.35 12.01
C VAL A 287 37.97 4.85 12.13
N GLY A 288 36.72 4.54 12.46
CA GLY A 288 36.12 3.22 12.35
C GLY A 288 35.25 3.18 11.10
N ASP A 289 35.33 2.07 10.36
CA ASP A 289 34.61 1.82 9.11
C ASP A 289 33.12 2.21 9.24
N GLY A 290 32.66 3.14 8.39
CA GLY A 290 31.40 3.88 8.54
C GLY A 290 30.13 3.09 8.23
N SER A 291 30.06 1.80 8.57
CA SER A 291 29.05 0.86 8.05
C SER A 291 27.80 0.68 8.92
N ASP A 292 27.84 0.99 10.22
CA ASP A 292 26.69 0.88 11.13
C ASP A 292 26.39 2.23 11.78
N ALA A 293 25.46 2.98 11.18
CA ALA A 293 24.60 3.91 11.92
C ALA A 293 24.24 3.27 13.27
N ALA A 294 24.44 3.96 14.40
CA ALA A 294 24.27 3.38 15.73
C ALA A 294 22.87 2.79 15.91
N LEU A 295 22.73 1.49 15.70
CA LEU A 295 21.47 0.77 15.84
C LEU A 295 21.11 0.71 17.32
N LEU A 296 19.83 0.96 17.62
CA LEU A 296 19.26 0.58 18.91
C LEU A 296 18.77 -0.86 18.82
N PHE A 297 18.65 -1.52 19.97
CA PHE A 297 18.15 -2.88 20.05
C PHE A 297 17.02 -2.93 21.07
N SER A 298 15.90 -3.53 20.70
CA SER A 298 14.84 -3.85 21.66
C SER A 298 15.32 -4.87 22.70
N PRO A 299 14.61 -5.07 23.83
CA PRO A 299 14.92 -6.10 24.80
C PRO A 299 15.03 -7.51 24.19
N GLU A 300 14.25 -7.79 23.14
CA GLU A 300 14.24 -9.05 22.37
C GLU A 300 15.41 -9.13 21.36
N GLY A 301 16.21 -8.06 21.23
CA GLY A 301 17.34 -7.95 20.34
C GLY A 301 17.00 -7.52 18.91
N ILE A 302 15.81 -6.95 18.67
CA ILE A 302 15.40 -6.47 17.34
C ILE A 302 16.15 -5.16 17.03
N PRO A 303 16.88 -5.08 15.89
CA PRO A 303 17.57 -3.85 15.51
C PRO A 303 16.58 -2.78 15.05
N VAL A 304 16.70 -1.59 15.63
CA VAL A 304 15.90 -0.39 15.34
C VAL A 304 16.84 0.72 14.87
N ILE A 305 16.45 1.38 13.78
CA ILE A 305 17.17 2.52 13.23
C ILE A 305 16.61 3.79 13.89
N PRO A 306 17.43 4.56 14.64
CA PRO A 306 16.97 5.80 15.26
C PRO A 306 16.45 6.79 14.22
N ASN A 307 15.28 7.37 14.49
CA ASN A 307 14.67 8.39 13.62
C ASN A 307 14.00 9.50 14.43
N ALA A 308 14.77 10.17 15.29
CA ALA A 308 14.23 11.20 16.21
C ALA A 308 13.52 12.36 15.47
N ASP A 309 13.99 12.69 14.28
CA ASP A 309 13.46 13.77 13.44
C ASP A 309 12.29 13.32 12.55
N ASP A 310 11.89 12.04 12.64
CA ASP A 310 10.82 11.42 11.84
C ASP A 310 10.97 11.58 10.33
N VAL A 311 12.20 11.50 9.82
CA VAL A 311 12.48 11.73 8.40
C VAL A 311 12.47 10.43 7.61
N GLY A 312 11.85 10.48 6.43
CA GLY A 312 11.84 9.37 5.48
C GLY A 312 13.22 9.05 4.90
N LEU A 313 13.35 7.84 4.35
CA LEU A 313 14.53 7.47 3.55
C LEU A 313 14.54 8.30 2.27
N ASP A 314 15.73 8.72 1.84
CA ASP A 314 15.86 9.44 0.58
C ASP A 314 15.46 8.52 -0.61
N PRO A 315 14.42 8.86 -1.38
CA PRO A 315 13.94 8.02 -2.47
C PRO A 315 14.92 7.93 -3.64
N ARG A 316 15.92 8.82 -3.73
CA ARG A 316 16.99 8.76 -4.75
C ARG A 316 17.97 7.61 -4.51
N HIS A 317 18.00 7.08 -3.30
CA HIS A 317 18.95 6.06 -2.84
C HIS A 317 18.25 4.84 -2.22
N SER A 318 16.93 4.77 -2.33
CA SER A 318 16.13 3.68 -1.81
C SER A 318 14.92 3.41 -2.69
N ARG A 319 14.30 2.24 -2.55
CA ARG A 319 13.03 1.91 -3.21
C ARG A 319 12.28 0.84 -2.44
N THR A 320 10.96 0.89 -2.48
CA THR A 320 10.11 -0.17 -1.93
C THR A 320 10.01 -1.32 -2.92
N VAL A 321 10.32 -2.52 -2.44
CA VAL A 321 10.32 -3.75 -3.26
C VAL A 321 9.11 -4.65 -3.03
N GLY A 322 8.36 -4.41 -1.95
CA GLY A 322 7.13 -5.09 -1.58
C GLY A 322 6.74 -4.83 -0.13
N MET A 323 5.68 -5.48 0.31
CA MET A 323 5.23 -5.51 1.71
C MET A 323 5.41 -6.90 2.33
N VAL A 324 5.56 -6.93 3.65
CA VAL A 324 5.56 -8.14 4.49
C VAL A 324 4.50 -8.01 5.58
N LEU A 325 3.83 -9.12 5.89
CA LEU A 325 3.03 -9.27 7.11
C LEU A 325 3.87 -10.01 8.14
N VAL A 326 4.12 -9.38 9.29
CA VAL A 326 4.80 -10.04 10.42
C VAL A 326 3.77 -10.93 11.10
N ARG A 327 3.91 -12.25 10.95
CA ARG A 327 3.03 -13.22 11.61
C ARG A 327 3.41 -13.41 13.08
N GLY A 328 4.70 -13.31 13.38
CA GLY A 328 5.20 -13.57 14.72
C GLY A 328 6.65 -13.14 14.90
N VAL A 329 6.98 -12.77 16.14
CA VAL A 329 8.33 -12.48 16.60
C VAL A 329 8.82 -13.65 17.46
N ASP A 330 9.74 -14.46 16.94
CA ASP A 330 10.35 -15.55 17.70
C ASP A 330 11.56 -15.04 18.47
N THR A 331 11.32 -14.65 19.73
CA THR A 331 12.33 -14.08 20.62
C THR A 331 13.37 -15.10 21.10
N ALA A 332 13.00 -16.39 21.17
CA ALA A 332 13.89 -17.47 21.57
C ALA A 332 14.94 -17.75 20.50
N ASN A 333 14.52 -17.82 19.23
CA ASN A 333 15.42 -18.05 18.09
C ASN A 333 15.90 -16.76 17.42
N ARG A 334 15.45 -15.60 17.90
CA ARG A 334 15.76 -14.26 17.38
C ARG A 334 15.49 -14.11 15.88
N CYS A 335 14.30 -14.51 15.47
CA CYS A 335 13.84 -14.47 14.08
C CYS A 335 12.44 -13.86 13.93
N LEU A 336 12.17 -13.18 12.81
CA LEU A 336 10.82 -12.81 12.40
C LEU A 336 10.23 -13.89 11.51
N GLN A 337 8.96 -14.23 11.72
CA GLN A 337 8.17 -15.04 10.79
C GLN A 337 7.34 -14.09 9.93
N VAL A 338 7.64 -14.02 8.63
CA VAL A 338 6.99 -13.07 7.72
C VAL A 338 6.30 -13.75 6.54
N LEU A 339 5.19 -13.17 6.09
CA LEU A 339 4.49 -13.57 4.87
C LEU A 339 4.63 -12.48 3.82
N THR A 340 4.90 -12.88 2.59
CA THR A 340 4.99 -11.95 1.47
C THR A 340 4.75 -12.68 0.15
N PRO A 341 4.00 -12.07 -0.80
CA PRO A 341 3.90 -12.58 -2.17
C PRO A 341 5.15 -12.26 -2.99
N MET A 342 6.07 -11.43 -2.47
CA MET A 342 7.27 -11.00 -3.17
C MET A 342 8.23 -12.18 -3.41
N PRO A 343 8.71 -12.40 -4.65
CA PRO A 343 9.71 -13.42 -4.92
C PRO A 343 11.02 -13.16 -4.15
N LEU A 344 11.47 -14.12 -3.35
CA LEU A 344 12.70 -14.00 -2.55
C LEU A 344 13.97 -13.73 -3.38
N GLY A 345 13.99 -14.17 -4.64
CA GLY A 345 15.06 -13.86 -5.59
C GLY A 345 15.27 -12.35 -5.82
N ARG A 346 14.23 -11.52 -5.60
CA ARG A 346 14.35 -10.06 -5.65
C ARG A 346 15.24 -9.54 -4.53
N LEU A 347 15.07 -10.06 -3.30
CA LEU A 347 15.89 -9.70 -2.14
C LEU A 347 17.31 -10.24 -2.23
N GLN A 348 17.47 -11.46 -2.78
CA GLN A 348 18.80 -12.03 -3.04
C GLN A 348 19.59 -11.15 -4.00
N ARG A 349 19.00 -10.77 -5.14
CA ARG A 349 19.62 -9.85 -6.10
C ARG A 349 19.96 -8.49 -5.51
N ALA A 350 19.13 -7.96 -4.60
CA ALA A 350 19.43 -6.72 -3.89
C ALA A 350 20.70 -6.85 -3.03
N ARG A 351 20.79 -7.94 -2.26
CA ARG A 351 21.97 -8.23 -1.43
C ARG A 351 23.23 -8.48 -2.24
N GLU A 352 23.13 -9.17 -3.38
CA GLU A 352 24.25 -9.41 -4.31
C GLU A 352 24.83 -8.11 -4.88
N ARG A 353 23.99 -7.07 -5.05
CA ARG A 353 24.44 -5.72 -5.42
C ARG A 353 25.05 -4.93 -4.28
N GLY A 354 25.06 -5.47 -3.06
CA GLY A 354 25.47 -4.76 -1.85
C GLY A 354 24.40 -3.85 -1.25
N SER A 355 23.16 -3.89 -1.75
CA SER A 355 22.05 -3.11 -1.19
C SER A 355 21.67 -3.63 0.20
N GLY A 356 21.35 -2.70 1.11
CA GLY A 356 20.77 -3.01 2.41
C GLY A 356 19.27 -3.28 2.31
N ILE A 357 18.72 -4.03 3.27
CA ILE A 357 17.26 -4.20 3.41
C ILE A 357 16.83 -3.56 4.73
N VAL A 358 15.85 -2.66 4.67
CA VAL A 358 15.22 -2.01 5.84
C VAL A 358 13.74 -2.36 5.85
N LEU A 359 13.20 -2.64 7.02
CA LEU A 359 11.76 -2.77 7.21
C LEU A 359 11.22 -1.43 7.71
N VAL A 360 10.30 -0.83 6.97
CA VAL A 360 9.67 0.44 7.34
C VAL A 360 8.31 0.15 7.95
N HIS A 361 8.10 0.64 9.17
CA HIS A 361 6.85 0.54 9.91
C HIS A 361 6.29 1.95 10.14
N GLY A 362 5.08 2.20 9.65
CA GLY A 362 4.38 3.48 9.82
C GLY A 362 2.94 3.28 10.25
N LYS A 363 2.08 4.23 9.92
CA LYS A 363 0.65 4.26 10.27
C LYS A 363 -0.21 3.59 9.21
N MET A 364 0.09 2.33 8.91
CA MET A 364 -0.77 1.48 8.09
C MET A 364 -1.93 0.92 8.92
N GLU A 365 -3.06 0.67 8.27
CA GLU A 365 -4.21 0.01 8.91
C GLU A 365 -3.81 -1.44 9.29
N ALA A 366 -4.16 -1.86 10.52
CA ALA A 366 -3.89 -3.21 10.97
C ALA A 366 -4.68 -4.23 10.10
N PRO A 367 -4.05 -5.32 9.63
CA PRO A 367 -4.69 -6.31 8.76
C PRO A 367 -5.60 -7.25 9.56
N THR A 368 -6.63 -6.72 10.22
CA THR A 368 -7.51 -7.47 11.13
C THR A 368 -8.20 -8.67 10.48
N TRP A 369 -8.44 -8.60 9.17
CA TRP A 369 -8.95 -9.71 8.36
C TRP A 369 -8.03 -10.94 8.38
N ALA A 370 -6.71 -10.76 8.49
CA ALA A 370 -5.75 -11.87 8.49
C ALA A 370 -5.82 -12.69 9.79
N TYR A 371 -6.24 -12.08 10.89
CA TYR A 371 -6.31 -12.73 12.21
C TYR A 371 -7.49 -13.71 12.29
N THR A 372 -8.57 -13.41 11.58
CA THR A 372 -9.82 -14.18 11.60
C THR A 372 -10.02 -15.07 10.37
N GLU A 373 -9.18 -14.96 9.35
CA GLU A 373 -9.33 -15.66 8.08
C GLU A 373 -9.54 -17.17 8.22
N HIS A 374 -8.71 -17.83 9.05
CA HIS A 374 -8.79 -19.27 9.31
C HIS A 374 -10.11 -19.71 9.98
N LEU A 375 -10.77 -18.81 10.72
CA LEU A 375 -12.06 -19.10 11.35
C LEU A 375 -13.16 -19.19 10.28
N TYR A 376 -13.05 -18.40 9.21
CA TYR A 376 -14.01 -18.42 8.10
C TYR A 376 -13.80 -19.64 7.20
N GLU A 377 -12.55 -20.01 6.92
CA GLU A 377 -12.21 -21.22 6.13
C GLU A 377 -12.85 -22.47 6.74
N GLY A 378 -12.69 -22.68 8.07
CA GLY A 378 -13.31 -23.81 8.76
C GLY A 378 -14.84 -23.80 8.75
N THR A 379 -15.49 -22.64 8.81
CA THR A 379 -16.97 -22.58 8.75
C THR A 379 -17.55 -22.90 7.38
N ASP A 380 -16.85 -22.54 6.31
CA ASP A 380 -17.29 -22.83 4.94
C ASP A 380 -17.06 -24.30 4.56
N GLU A 381 -16.03 -24.95 5.11
CA GLU A 381 -15.84 -26.41 4.98
C GLU A 381 -16.99 -27.19 5.64
N VAL A 382 -17.48 -26.77 6.82
CA VAL A 382 -18.63 -27.43 7.46
C VAL A 382 -19.91 -27.25 6.64
N LYS A 383 -20.17 -26.05 6.12
CA LYS A 383 -21.38 -25.78 5.30
C LYS A 383 -21.37 -26.48 3.94
N ASN A 384 -20.20 -26.68 3.33
CA ASN A 384 -20.09 -27.36 2.03
C ASN A 384 -19.99 -28.89 2.17
N GLY A 385 -19.70 -29.41 3.36
CA GLY A 385 -19.66 -30.85 3.65
C GLY A 385 -21.02 -31.45 4.01
N GLU A 386 -21.96 -30.64 4.51
CA GLU A 386 -23.30 -31.09 4.91
C GLU A 386 -24.36 -30.67 3.89
N GLY A 387 -24.45 -31.43 2.80
CA GLY A 387 -25.65 -31.49 1.99
C GLY A 387 -26.72 -32.36 2.67
N THR A 388 -27.26 -31.91 3.80
CA THR A 388 -28.46 -32.49 4.41
C THR A 388 -29.24 -31.42 5.17
N ASP A 389 -30.51 -31.28 4.79
CA ASP A 389 -31.53 -30.55 5.55
C ASP A 389 -31.54 -31.02 7.01
N GLU A 390 -31.18 -30.16 7.97
CA GLU A 390 -31.64 -30.33 9.34
C GLU A 390 -32.19 -29.01 9.89
N GLU A 391 -33.52 -29.04 10.04
CA GLU A 391 -34.34 -28.11 10.80
C GLU A 391 -33.87 -28.06 12.27
N ASP A 392 -33.88 -26.84 12.83
CA ASP A 392 -33.97 -26.51 14.26
C ASP A 392 -33.77 -27.68 15.26
N SER A 393 -32.52 -28.07 15.53
CA SER A 393 -32.18 -28.80 16.75
C SER A 393 -31.59 -27.85 17.77
N HIS A 394 -32.36 -27.59 18.83
CA HIS A 394 -31.93 -26.99 20.07
C HIS A 394 -30.68 -27.72 20.62
N ASP A 395 -29.52 -27.07 20.59
CA ASP A 395 -28.32 -27.62 21.22
C ASP A 395 -28.34 -27.31 22.72
N GLU A 396 -28.62 -28.35 23.50
CA GLU A 396 -28.46 -28.39 24.94
C GLU A 396 -26.96 -28.39 25.31
N GLY A 397 -26.56 -27.45 26.17
CA GLY A 397 -25.66 -27.76 27.27
C GLY A 397 -24.29 -28.37 26.97
N GLY A 398 -23.58 -27.93 25.93
CA GLY A 398 -22.16 -28.22 25.73
C GLY A 398 -21.26 -27.06 26.17
N THR A 399 -20.72 -27.11 27.38
CA THR A 399 -19.69 -26.17 27.88
C THR A 399 -18.36 -26.40 27.13
N ARG A 400 -18.28 -26.09 25.83
CA ARG A 400 -17.00 -25.91 25.16
C ARG A 400 -16.39 -24.61 25.68
N GLY A 401 -15.24 -24.72 26.33
CA GLY A 401 -14.51 -23.62 26.94
C GLY A 401 -14.56 -22.32 26.15
N ASP A 402 -14.76 -21.25 26.90
CA ASP A 402 -14.29 -19.91 26.59
C ASP A 402 -12.80 -19.98 26.15
N GLU A 403 -12.35 -19.06 25.28
CA GLU A 403 -11.04 -19.05 24.58
C GLU A 403 -11.01 -19.72 23.19
N SER A 404 -11.47 -19.00 22.15
CA SER A 404 -10.70 -19.06 20.90
C SER A 404 -9.36 -18.36 21.19
N GLY A 405 -8.29 -19.11 21.46
CA GLY A 405 -6.95 -18.60 21.80
C GLY A 405 -6.23 -17.85 20.66
N VAL A 406 -6.98 -17.14 19.81
CA VAL A 406 -6.46 -16.35 18.69
C VAL A 406 -6.09 -14.96 19.22
N PRO A 407 -4.82 -14.54 19.16
CA PRO A 407 -4.41 -13.22 19.61
C PRO A 407 -5.19 -12.10 18.91
N TRP A 408 -5.45 -11.01 19.64
CA TRP A 408 -6.18 -9.81 19.19
C TRP A 408 -7.66 -10.00 18.79
N VAL A 409 -8.23 -11.20 18.92
CA VAL A 409 -9.63 -11.50 18.58
C VAL A 409 -10.43 -11.88 19.83
N GLU A 410 -11.46 -11.10 20.15
CA GLU A 410 -12.44 -11.44 21.19
C GLU A 410 -13.73 -11.96 20.54
N VAL A 411 -14.12 -13.21 20.85
CA VAL A 411 -15.34 -13.82 20.33
C VAL A 411 -16.47 -13.69 21.34
N PHE A 412 -17.49 -12.90 21.00
CA PHE A 412 -18.68 -12.76 21.84
C PHE A 412 -19.68 -13.91 21.62
N ARG A 413 -20.09 -14.59 22.70
CA ARG A 413 -21.18 -15.59 22.67
C ARG A 413 -22.49 -14.98 23.18
N GLY A 414 -23.55 -15.06 22.37
CA GLY A 414 -24.90 -14.64 22.74
C GLY A 414 -25.06 -13.13 22.95
N SER A 415 -25.60 -12.73 24.11
CA SER A 415 -25.90 -11.34 24.49
C SER A 415 -24.82 -10.67 25.34
N GLN A 416 -23.70 -11.33 25.62
CA GLN A 416 -22.63 -10.77 26.44
C GLN A 416 -22.05 -9.50 25.80
N ARG A 417 -21.81 -8.47 26.63
CA ARG A 417 -21.18 -7.17 26.30
C ARG A 417 -21.80 -6.37 25.13
N ARG A 418 -23.00 -6.71 24.68
CA ARG A 418 -23.75 -5.90 23.70
C ARG A 418 -24.17 -4.56 24.31
N PRO A 419 -23.94 -3.41 23.65
CA PRO A 419 -24.44 -2.12 24.11
C PRO A 419 -25.97 -2.16 24.27
N VAL A 420 -26.50 -1.59 25.35
CA VAL A 420 -27.95 -1.43 25.58
C VAL A 420 -28.54 -0.66 24.39
N GLY A 421 -29.28 -1.35 23.51
CA GLY A 421 -29.85 -0.78 22.27
C GLY A 421 -29.50 -1.53 20.98
N SER A 422 -28.50 -2.42 21.00
CA SER A 422 -28.11 -3.25 19.85
C SER A 422 -29.00 -4.49 19.67
N ARG A 423 -30.31 -4.28 19.47
CA ARG A 423 -31.21 -5.36 19.03
C ARG A 423 -31.04 -5.58 17.53
N VAL A 424 -30.74 -6.82 17.14
CA VAL A 424 -30.86 -7.30 15.77
C VAL A 424 -32.32 -7.14 15.35
N TRP A 425 -32.59 -6.27 14.38
CA TRP A 425 -33.90 -6.19 13.74
C TRP A 425 -34.15 -7.50 12.99
N ARG A 426 -34.78 -8.48 13.64
CA ARG A 426 -35.42 -9.57 12.92
C ARG A 426 -36.66 -8.99 12.27
N VAL A 427 -36.57 -8.67 10.98
CA VAL A 427 -37.75 -8.42 10.15
C VAL A 427 -38.49 -9.76 10.06
N ARG A 428 -39.57 -9.91 10.83
CA ARG A 428 -40.56 -10.95 10.54
C ARG A 428 -41.27 -10.50 9.26
N ARG A 429 -41.00 -11.18 8.15
CA ARG A 429 -41.89 -11.15 6.99
C ARG A 429 -43.18 -11.86 7.42
N ASP A 430 -44.17 -11.11 7.86
CA ASP A 430 -45.54 -11.60 7.89
C ASP A 430 -45.97 -11.83 6.44
N LEU A 431 -45.77 -13.06 5.95
CA LEU A 431 -46.45 -13.54 4.76
C LEU A 431 -47.92 -13.71 5.16
N GLY A 432 -48.72 -12.69 4.83
CA GLY A 432 -50.15 -12.69 5.05
C GLY A 432 -50.78 -13.99 4.56
N ARG A 433 -51.31 -14.79 5.48
CA ARG A 433 -52.29 -15.82 5.15
C ARG A 433 -53.53 -15.11 4.62
N GLY A 434 -53.83 -15.34 3.35
CA GLY A 434 -55.03 -14.87 2.69
C GLY A 434 -56.29 -15.27 3.43
N ALA A 435 -57.28 -14.39 3.32
CA ALA A 435 -58.64 -14.57 3.81
C ALA A 435 -59.24 -15.90 3.34
N GLY A 436 -59.93 -16.56 4.27
CA GLY A 436 -60.74 -17.74 4.02
C GLY A 436 -61.86 -17.83 5.05
N ALA A 437 -62.91 -17.04 4.82
CA ALA A 437 -64.34 -17.30 5.11
C ALA A 437 -65.13 -16.01 4.85
#